data_AF-A0A2E9BU52-F1
#
_entry.id   AF-A0A2E9BU52-F1
#
_cell.length_a   1.000
_cell.length_b   1.000
_cell.length_c   1.000
_cell.angle_alpha   90.00
_cell.angle_beta   90.00
_cell.angle_gamma   90.00
#
_symmetry.space_group_name_H-M   'P 1'
#
loop_
_entity.id
_entity.type
_entity.pdbx_description
1 polymer ?
#
loop_
_entity_poly.entity_id
_entity_poly.type
_entity_poly.pdbx_seq_one_letter_code
_entity_poly.pdbx_strand_id
1 'polypeptide(L)'
;MSKKKATPSIANLDAARAAARNTDSGPAAPAPAAAGKDDLPAQKMIDAQALAAAMPANPNKTLEHGLNNAQSAPVGATATPASRLPTGSTLSEANASAKTGSAASEGVNATIDSLDRVRVDSSGQALTTNQGVPIADNQNSLKAGARGPALLEDFILREKLTHFDHERIPERIVHARGSGAHGFFEAYEPLTKYTKAAPFKEAGKITPVFVRFSTVAGERGSKDTARDVRGFAVKFYTDEGNWDLVGNN
;
A
#
# COMPACT_ATOMS: atom_id res chain seq x y z
N MET A 1 -5.20 -34.83 -26.58
CA MET A 1 -4.80 -33.71 -27.44
C MET A 1 -4.56 -32.48 -26.56
N SER A 2 -3.29 -32.12 -26.32
CA SER A 2 -2.94 -30.93 -25.55
C SER A 2 -3.28 -29.69 -26.38
N LYS A 3 -4.30 -28.92 -25.98
CA LYS A 3 -4.58 -27.62 -26.60
C LYS A 3 -3.36 -26.73 -26.33
N LYS A 4 -2.55 -26.44 -27.36
CA LYS A 4 -1.53 -25.38 -27.29
C LYS A 4 -2.23 -24.12 -26.79
N LYS A 5 -1.87 -23.62 -25.60
CA LYS A 5 -2.31 -22.30 -25.13
C LYS A 5 -1.90 -21.29 -26.20
N ALA A 6 -2.88 -20.62 -26.80
CA ALA A 6 -2.62 -19.59 -27.79
C ALA A 6 -1.76 -18.49 -27.16
N THR A 7 -0.72 -18.05 -27.87
CA THR A 7 0.10 -16.91 -27.44
C THR A 7 -0.80 -15.68 -27.32
N PRO A 8 -0.76 -14.95 -26.19
CA PRO A 8 -1.58 -13.75 -26.03
C PRO A 8 -1.19 -12.71 -27.09
N SER A 9 -2.18 -12.05 -27.69
CA SER A 9 -1.95 -10.93 -28.62
C SER A 9 -1.41 -9.71 -27.88
N ILE A 10 -0.76 -8.79 -28.61
CA ILE A 10 -0.26 -7.52 -28.04
C ILE A 10 -1.42 -6.74 -27.38
N ALA A 11 -2.57 -6.66 -28.04
CA ALA A 11 -3.77 -6.01 -27.49
C ALA A 11 -4.21 -6.61 -26.14
N ASN A 12 -4.10 -7.94 -25.98
CA ASN A 12 -4.43 -8.60 -24.71
C ASN A 12 -3.42 -8.26 -23.61
N LEU A 13 -2.14 -8.09 -23.95
CA LEU A 13 -1.10 -7.68 -23.01
C LEU A 13 -1.31 -6.23 -22.55
N ASP A 14 -1.58 -5.32 -23.49
CA ASP A 14 -1.81 -3.91 -23.19
C ASP A 14 -3.08 -3.71 -22.36
N ALA A 15 -4.16 -4.42 -22.68
CA ALA A 15 -5.39 -4.41 -21.89
C ALA A 15 -5.14 -4.89 -20.45
N ALA A 16 -4.37 -5.97 -20.27
CA ALA A 16 -4.03 -6.48 -18.94
C ALA A 16 -3.17 -5.49 -18.13
N ARG A 17 -2.20 -4.83 -18.79
CA ARG A 17 -1.36 -3.80 -18.15
C ARG A 17 -2.14 -2.55 -17.80
N ALA A 18 -3.10 -2.14 -18.64
CA ALA A 18 -4.00 -1.03 -18.35
C ALA A 18 -4.91 -1.34 -17.16
N ALA A 19 -5.52 -2.54 -17.15
CA ALA A 19 -6.36 -2.99 -16.04
C ALA A 19 -5.58 -3.06 -14.71
N ALA A 20 -4.30 -3.44 -14.75
CA ALA A 20 -3.44 -3.45 -13.56
C ALA A 20 -3.19 -2.08 -12.92
N ARG A 21 -3.50 -0.99 -13.63
CA ARG A 21 -3.35 0.40 -13.16
C ARG A 21 -4.69 1.07 -12.85
N ASN A 22 -5.79 0.36 -13.06
CA ASN A 22 -7.10 0.88 -12.79
C ASN A 22 -7.33 1.00 -11.27
N THR A 23 -7.98 2.08 -10.85
CA THR A 23 -8.20 2.40 -9.43
C THR A 23 -9.63 2.12 -8.98
N ASP A 24 -10.55 1.84 -9.90
CA ASP A 24 -11.96 1.57 -9.59
C ASP A 24 -12.34 0.08 -9.54
N SER A 25 -11.61 -0.77 -10.28
CA SER A 25 -11.95 -2.19 -10.44
C SER A 25 -10.77 -3.00 -11.00
N GLY A 26 -10.77 -4.29 -10.69
CA GLY A 26 -9.83 -5.27 -11.27
C GLY A 26 -10.38 -5.91 -12.55
N PRO A 27 -9.52 -6.56 -13.36
CA PRO A 27 -9.95 -7.23 -14.59
C PRO A 27 -10.85 -8.44 -14.30
N ALA A 28 -11.82 -8.68 -15.18
CA ALA A 28 -12.73 -9.82 -15.09
C ALA A 28 -12.06 -11.19 -15.35
N ALA A 29 -10.86 -11.19 -15.95
CA ALA A 29 -10.11 -12.40 -16.26
C ALA A 29 -8.65 -12.27 -15.80
N PRO A 30 -7.98 -13.38 -15.40
CA PRO A 30 -6.57 -13.35 -15.04
C PRO A 30 -5.71 -12.81 -16.19
N ALA A 31 -4.77 -11.93 -15.85
CA ALA A 31 -3.81 -11.40 -16.82
C ALA A 31 -2.93 -12.55 -17.40
N PRO A 32 -2.61 -12.53 -18.71
CA PRO A 32 -1.64 -13.46 -19.28
C PRO A 32 -0.28 -13.29 -18.58
N ALA A 33 0.42 -14.39 -18.30
CA ALA A 33 1.72 -14.34 -17.61
C ALA A 33 2.74 -13.40 -18.31
N ALA A 34 2.70 -13.34 -19.64
CA ALA A 34 3.57 -12.46 -20.43
C ALA A 34 3.32 -10.95 -20.19
N ALA A 35 2.17 -10.56 -19.62
CA ALA A 35 1.86 -9.15 -19.35
C ALA A 35 2.71 -8.57 -18.23
N GLY A 36 3.15 -9.40 -17.28
CA GLY A 36 4.02 -8.99 -16.16
C GLY A 36 5.48 -8.78 -16.54
N LYS A 37 5.90 -9.22 -17.74
CA LYS A 37 7.26 -8.96 -18.22
C LYS A 37 7.48 -7.45 -18.33
N ASP A 38 8.47 -6.96 -17.58
CA ASP A 38 8.86 -5.54 -17.48
C ASP A 38 7.72 -4.60 -17.01
N ASP A 39 6.69 -5.15 -16.35
CA ASP A 39 5.54 -4.38 -15.84
C ASP A 39 5.18 -4.85 -14.41
N LEU A 40 5.71 -4.16 -13.40
CA LEU A 40 5.51 -4.52 -11.99
C LEU A 40 4.04 -4.51 -11.54
N PRO A 41 3.18 -3.54 -11.94
CA PRO A 41 1.75 -3.60 -11.64
C PRO A 41 1.08 -4.86 -12.17
N ALA A 42 1.32 -5.21 -13.44
CA ALA A 42 0.77 -6.43 -14.03
C ALA A 42 1.34 -7.68 -13.35
N GLN A 43 2.64 -7.70 -13.03
CA GLN A 43 3.27 -8.83 -12.33
C GLN A 43 2.69 -9.02 -10.92
N LYS A 44 2.50 -7.96 -10.13
CA LYS A 44 1.83 -8.06 -8.81
C LYS A 44 0.44 -8.64 -8.95
N MET A 45 -0.33 -8.18 -9.93
CA MET A 45 -1.70 -8.67 -10.14
C MET A 45 -1.70 -10.16 -10.50
N ILE A 46 -0.78 -10.61 -11.35
CA ILE A 46 -0.60 -12.03 -11.68
C ILE A 46 -0.23 -12.84 -10.43
N ASP A 47 0.75 -12.38 -9.66
CA ASP A 47 1.23 -13.07 -8.47
C ASP A 47 0.16 -13.11 -7.36
N ALA A 48 -0.63 -12.04 -7.20
CA ALA A 48 -1.74 -11.98 -6.26
C ALA A 48 -2.86 -12.94 -6.64
N GLN A 49 -3.18 -13.03 -7.95
CA GLN A 49 -4.16 -13.99 -8.45
C GLN A 49 -3.68 -15.43 -8.27
N ALA A 50 -2.39 -15.70 -8.49
CA ALA A 50 -1.79 -17.02 -8.27
C ALA A 50 -1.81 -17.41 -6.79
N LEU A 51 -1.49 -16.45 -5.90
CA LEU A 51 -1.56 -16.64 -4.45
C LEU A 51 -3.00 -16.97 -4.00
N ALA A 52 -3.99 -16.23 -4.49
CA ALA A 52 -5.40 -16.51 -4.20
C ALA A 52 -5.83 -17.88 -4.74
N ALA A 53 -5.43 -18.22 -5.97
CA ALA A 53 -5.75 -19.51 -6.59
C ALA A 53 -5.09 -20.72 -5.90
N ALA A 54 -4.00 -20.51 -5.16
CA ALA A 54 -3.38 -21.56 -4.35
C ALA A 54 -4.23 -21.99 -3.15
N MET A 55 -5.25 -21.19 -2.77
CA MET A 55 -6.18 -21.48 -1.68
C MET A 55 -7.64 -21.45 -2.17
N PRO A 56 -8.08 -22.42 -3.01
CA PRO A 56 -9.41 -22.41 -3.60
C PRO A 56 -10.54 -22.60 -2.58
N ALA A 57 -10.23 -23.16 -1.41
CA ALA A 57 -11.13 -23.33 -0.29
C ALA A 57 -10.36 -23.20 1.02
N ASN A 58 -11.05 -22.87 2.11
CA ASN A 58 -10.48 -22.92 3.46
C ASN A 58 -10.46 -24.37 3.96
N PRO A 59 -9.31 -25.06 4.02
CA PRO A 59 -9.26 -26.44 4.53
C PRO A 59 -9.61 -26.52 6.03
N ASN A 60 -9.47 -25.41 6.76
CA ASN A 60 -9.80 -25.35 8.18
C ASN A 60 -11.29 -25.09 8.42
N LYS A 61 -12.13 -25.05 7.38
CA LYS A 61 -13.56 -24.73 7.49
C LYS A 61 -14.29 -25.66 8.46
N THR A 62 -13.97 -26.96 8.43
CA THR A 62 -14.56 -27.95 9.34
C THR A 62 -14.08 -27.80 10.79
N LEU A 63 -12.95 -27.10 10.99
CA LEU A 63 -12.33 -26.87 12.30
C LEU A 63 -12.77 -25.55 12.94
N GLU A 64 -13.59 -24.74 12.25
CA GLU A 64 -14.13 -23.49 12.82
C GLU A 64 -15.08 -23.73 14.01
N HIS A 65 -15.56 -24.96 14.19
CA HIS A 65 -16.53 -25.32 15.21
C HIS A 65 -16.03 -26.48 16.08
N GLY A 66 -16.58 -26.58 17.29
CA GLY A 66 -16.27 -27.65 18.24
C GLY A 66 -15.40 -27.19 19.40
N LEU A 67 -15.63 -27.77 20.58
CA LEU A 67 -14.98 -27.36 21.84
C LEU A 67 -13.44 -27.51 21.77
N ASN A 68 -12.97 -28.60 21.17
CA ASN A 68 -11.54 -28.88 21.05
C ASN A 68 -10.83 -27.83 20.18
N ASN A 69 -11.45 -27.42 19.07
CA ASN A 69 -10.88 -26.42 18.17
C ASN A 69 -10.92 -25.01 18.78
N ALA A 70 -11.87 -24.74 19.68
CA ALA A 70 -11.92 -23.50 20.45
C ALA A 70 -10.85 -23.42 21.55
N GLN A 71 -10.39 -24.57 22.08
CA GLN A 71 -9.32 -24.62 23.08
C GLN A 71 -7.93 -24.65 22.45
N SER A 72 -7.82 -25.06 21.18
CA SER A 72 -6.57 -25.12 20.44
C SER A 72 -6.84 -24.70 19.00
N ALA A 73 -6.65 -23.40 18.75
CA ALA A 73 -6.91 -22.82 17.43
C ALA A 73 -6.05 -23.52 16.37
N PRO A 74 -6.65 -24.10 15.33
CA PRO A 74 -5.91 -24.78 14.28
C PRO A 74 -5.05 -23.78 13.50
N VAL A 75 -3.83 -24.18 13.16
CA VAL A 75 -2.94 -23.35 12.34
C VAL A 75 -3.61 -23.09 10.99
N GLY A 76 -3.71 -21.81 10.62
CA GLY A 76 -4.23 -21.37 9.33
C GLY A 76 -3.46 -21.99 8.17
N ALA A 77 -4.15 -22.51 7.16
CA ALA A 77 -3.49 -22.82 5.90
C ALA A 77 -2.97 -21.54 5.25
N THR A 78 -1.74 -21.56 4.77
CA THR A 78 -1.09 -20.42 4.11
C THR A 78 -0.54 -20.86 2.76
N ALA A 79 -0.51 -19.95 1.80
CA ALA A 79 0.23 -20.13 0.56
C ALA A 79 1.40 -19.14 0.52
N THR A 80 2.56 -19.60 0.05
CA THR A 80 3.72 -18.74 -0.14
C THR A 80 3.60 -18.04 -1.49
N PRO A 81 3.66 -16.69 -1.54
CA PRO A 81 3.63 -15.98 -2.81
C PRO A 81 4.90 -16.26 -3.61
N ALA A 82 4.78 -16.28 -4.95
CA ALA A 82 5.90 -16.52 -5.85
C ALA A 82 6.94 -15.38 -5.85
N SER A 83 6.57 -14.21 -5.31
CA SER A 83 7.42 -13.03 -5.17
C SER A 83 6.98 -12.21 -3.96
N ARG A 84 7.75 -11.18 -3.60
CA ARG A 84 7.34 -10.19 -2.58
C ARG A 84 6.25 -9.23 -3.04
N LEU A 85 5.88 -9.23 -4.32
CA LEU A 85 5.00 -8.21 -4.89
C LEU A 85 3.57 -8.24 -4.30
N PRO A 86 2.94 -9.40 -4.05
CA PRO A 86 1.62 -9.45 -3.43
C PRO A 86 1.59 -8.87 -2.01
N THR A 87 2.67 -9.02 -1.25
CA THR A 87 2.78 -8.53 0.13
C THR A 87 3.37 -7.12 0.22
N GLY A 88 3.96 -6.62 -0.87
CA GLY A 88 4.56 -5.29 -0.92
C GLY A 88 3.54 -4.16 -0.81
N SER A 89 3.78 -3.24 0.14
CA SER A 89 2.97 -2.03 0.35
C SER A 89 3.06 -1.02 -0.81
N THR A 90 4.12 -1.07 -1.62
CA THR A 90 4.33 -0.16 -2.75
C THR A 90 5.01 -0.88 -3.90
N LEU A 91 4.62 -0.52 -5.13
CA LEU A 91 5.15 -1.05 -6.39
C LEU A 91 5.86 0.01 -7.23
N SER A 92 5.67 1.28 -6.90
CA SER A 92 5.96 2.43 -7.76
C SER A 92 7.09 3.30 -7.24
N GLU A 93 7.67 2.97 -6.09
CA GLU A 93 8.83 3.67 -5.54
C GLU A 93 10.12 3.19 -6.22
N ALA A 94 10.32 3.59 -7.48
CA ALA A 94 11.58 3.42 -8.19
C ALA A 94 12.61 4.51 -7.84
N ASN A 95 12.14 5.64 -7.31
CA ASN A 95 12.97 6.79 -6.98
C ASN A 95 13.43 6.72 -5.51
N ALA A 96 14.66 6.22 -5.31
CA ALA A 96 15.33 6.31 -4.02
C ALA A 96 15.94 7.71 -3.84
N SER A 97 15.83 8.25 -2.63
CA SER A 97 16.52 9.45 -2.19
C SER A 97 16.87 9.29 -0.72
N ALA A 98 17.79 10.11 -0.20
CA ALA A 98 18.08 10.14 1.24
C ALA A 98 16.80 10.32 2.09
N LYS A 99 15.76 10.96 1.54
CA LYS A 99 14.48 11.14 2.23
C LYS A 99 13.52 9.96 2.09
N THR A 100 13.39 9.41 0.88
CA THR A 100 12.45 8.31 0.57
C THR A 100 12.99 6.94 0.94
N GLY A 101 14.29 6.82 1.24
CA GLY A 101 14.91 5.55 1.59
C GLY A 101 15.00 4.59 0.39
N SER A 102 15.29 3.32 0.69
CA SER A 102 15.42 2.21 -0.26
C SER A 102 14.30 1.18 -0.06
N ALA A 103 14.58 -0.12 -0.02
CA ALA A 103 13.58 -1.13 0.35
C ALA A 103 13.65 -1.39 1.87
N ALA A 104 12.50 -1.56 2.52
CA ALA A 104 12.46 -1.95 3.92
C ALA A 104 13.20 -3.28 4.14
N SER A 105 14.01 -3.35 5.20
CA SER A 105 14.61 -4.60 5.67
C SER A 105 13.58 -5.39 6.48
N GLU A 106 13.53 -6.69 6.26
CA GLU A 106 12.58 -7.58 6.93
C GLU A 106 12.75 -7.49 8.46
N GLY A 107 11.67 -7.17 9.18
CA GLY A 107 11.64 -7.16 10.65
C GLY A 107 12.36 -6.01 11.38
N VAL A 108 12.71 -4.89 10.73
CA VAL A 108 13.44 -3.78 11.37
C VAL A 108 12.56 -2.55 11.62
N ASN A 109 12.65 -1.95 12.82
CA ASN A 109 12.03 -0.67 13.19
C ASN A 109 13.10 0.25 13.82
N ALA A 110 13.57 1.26 13.08
CA ALA A 110 14.54 2.25 13.55
C ALA A 110 13.87 3.63 13.63
N THR A 111 14.21 4.46 14.62
CA THR A 111 13.36 5.61 15.00
C THR A 111 13.82 6.98 14.49
N ILE A 112 15.00 7.12 13.85
CA ILE A 112 15.55 8.43 13.41
C ILE A 112 16.29 8.33 12.05
N ASP A 113 15.55 8.25 10.92
CA ASP A 113 16.05 8.55 9.56
C ASP A 113 14.91 8.60 8.49
N SER A 114 15.24 8.39 7.21
CA SER A 114 14.41 8.24 6.00
C SER A 114 13.09 7.47 6.20
N LEU A 115 12.20 7.49 5.19
CA LEU A 115 10.93 6.74 5.27
C LEU A 115 11.11 5.25 5.56
N ASP A 116 12.29 4.65 5.30
CA ASP A 116 12.60 3.26 5.66
C ASP A 116 12.34 2.96 7.13
N ARG A 117 12.56 3.97 8.00
CA ARG A 117 12.39 3.86 9.45
C ARG A 117 10.98 3.45 9.87
N VAL A 118 9.96 3.89 9.11
CA VAL A 118 8.53 3.67 9.41
C VAL A 118 7.90 2.67 8.44
N ARG A 119 8.68 2.03 7.58
CA ARG A 119 8.20 0.92 6.75
C ARG A 119 8.24 -0.35 7.57
N VAL A 120 7.17 -1.15 7.48
CA VAL A 120 7.06 -2.44 8.17
C VAL A 120 6.85 -3.52 7.12
N ASP A 121 7.73 -4.52 7.12
CA ASP A 121 7.52 -5.79 6.45
C ASP A 121 7.22 -6.85 7.51
N SER A 122 5.98 -7.36 7.50
CA SER A 122 5.49 -8.34 8.47
C SER A 122 5.75 -9.79 8.06
N SER A 123 6.48 -10.03 6.97
CA SER A 123 6.82 -11.37 6.52
C SER A 123 7.58 -12.14 7.61
N GLY A 124 7.14 -13.37 7.88
CA GLY A 124 7.72 -14.23 8.91
C GLY A 124 7.53 -13.77 10.37
N GLN A 125 6.83 -12.66 10.62
CA GLN A 125 6.64 -12.13 11.97
C GLN A 125 5.39 -12.70 12.65
N ALA A 126 5.46 -12.86 13.97
CA ALA A 126 4.30 -13.22 14.78
C ALA A 126 3.27 -12.07 14.80
N LEU A 127 1.98 -12.41 14.71
CA LEU A 127 0.92 -11.44 14.91
C LEU A 127 0.92 -11.01 16.39
N THR A 128 0.97 -9.70 16.62
CA THR A 128 1.03 -9.11 17.96
C THR A 128 -0.02 -8.01 18.13
N THR A 129 -0.29 -7.66 19.38
CA THR A 129 -0.96 -6.40 19.74
C THR A 129 -0.05 -5.21 19.46
N ASN A 130 -0.60 -4.00 19.52
CA ASN A 130 0.19 -2.76 19.41
C ASN A 130 1.25 -2.61 20.52
N GLN A 131 1.07 -3.33 21.64
CA GLN A 131 2.04 -3.39 22.75
C GLN A 131 3.07 -4.53 22.60
N GLY A 132 3.05 -5.26 21.48
CA GLY A 132 3.98 -6.36 21.19
C GLY A 132 3.62 -7.70 21.84
N VAL A 133 2.41 -7.86 22.38
CA VAL A 133 1.97 -9.14 22.97
C VAL A 133 1.58 -10.11 21.86
N PRO A 134 2.18 -11.31 21.76
CA PRO A 134 1.81 -12.29 20.75
C PRO A 134 0.34 -12.72 20.86
N ILE A 135 -0.37 -12.74 19.73
CA ILE A 135 -1.77 -13.15 19.65
C ILE A 135 -1.82 -14.63 19.29
N ALA A 136 -2.30 -15.47 20.22
CA ALA A 136 -2.44 -16.90 20.00
C ALA A 136 -3.65 -17.25 19.10
N ASP A 137 -4.78 -16.58 19.30
CA ASP A 137 -6.01 -16.76 18.52
C ASP A 137 -6.57 -15.40 18.10
N ASN A 138 -6.64 -15.15 16.79
CA ASN A 138 -7.20 -13.93 16.19
C ASN A 138 -8.56 -14.19 15.51
N GLN A 139 -9.18 -15.34 15.77
CA GLN A 139 -10.44 -15.78 15.18
C GLN A 139 -11.61 -15.62 16.16
N ASN A 140 -11.34 -15.68 17.48
CA ASN A 140 -12.35 -15.71 18.51
C ASN A 140 -12.21 -14.55 19.51
N SER A 141 -13.35 -14.13 20.06
CA SER A 141 -13.41 -13.29 21.27
C SER A 141 -13.36 -14.15 22.53
N LEU A 142 -12.77 -13.62 23.60
CA LEU A 142 -12.83 -14.22 24.92
C LEU A 142 -14.25 -14.13 25.47
N LYS A 143 -14.79 -15.28 25.90
CA LYS A 143 -16.19 -15.43 26.35
C LYS A 143 -16.28 -16.25 27.63
N ALA A 144 -17.35 -16.06 28.41
CA ALA A 144 -17.74 -16.93 29.53
C ALA A 144 -18.29 -18.28 29.03
N GLY A 145 -17.40 -19.14 28.55
CA GLY A 145 -17.74 -20.41 27.88
C GLY A 145 -17.98 -20.25 26.38
N ALA A 146 -17.99 -21.36 25.64
CA ALA A 146 -17.96 -21.36 24.17
C ALA A 146 -19.13 -20.59 23.50
N ARG A 147 -20.31 -20.62 24.13
CA ARG A 147 -21.53 -19.91 23.68
C ARG A 147 -22.00 -18.84 24.68
N GLY A 148 -21.12 -18.38 25.56
CA GLY A 148 -21.41 -17.34 26.53
C GLY A 148 -21.19 -15.93 25.99
N PRO A 149 -21.47 -14.90 26.81
CA PRO A 149 -21.19 -13.51 26.48
C PRO A 149 -19.68 -13.25 26.39
N ALA A 150 -19.30 -12.25 25.58
CA ALA A 150 -17.93 -11.75 25.52
C ALA A 150 -17.54 -11.04 26.83
N LEU A 151 -16.27 -11.18 27.23
CA LEU A 151 -15.75 -10.60 28.46
C LEU A 151 -15.05 -9.27 28.18
N LEU A 152 -15.24 -8.28 29.08
CA LEU A 152 -14.61 -6.97 28.96
C LEU A 152 -13.08 -7.02 29.16
N GLU A 153 -12.58 -8.04 29.85
CA GLU A 153 -11.14 -8.25 30.06
C GLU A 153 -10.39 -8.62 28.77
N ASP A 154 -11.10 -8.90 27.67
CA ASP A 154 -10.50 -9.13 26.35
C ASP A 154 -9.88 -7.83 25.79
N PHE A 155 -8.63 -7.58 26.17
CA PHE A 155 -7.90 -6.40 25.71
C PHE A 155 -7.46 -6.50 24.24
N ILE A 156 -7.29 -7.71 23.71
CA ILE A 156 -6.90 -7.92 22.30
C ILE A 156 -8.06 -7.50 21.38
N LEU A 157 -9.27 -7.99 21.67
CA LEU A 157 -10.48 -7.61 20.93
C LEU A 157 -10.71 -6.10 21.00
N ARG A 158 -10.66 -5.53 22.21
CA ARG A 158 -10.88 -4.10 22.40
C ARG A 158 -9.85 -3.26 21.68
N GLU A 159 -8.57 -3.60 21.76
CA GLU A 159 -7.51 -2.86 21.06
C GLU A 159 -7.73 -2.86 19.55
N LYS A 160 -8.00 -4.05 18.97
CA LYS A 160 -8.24 -4.21 17.54
C LYS A 160 -9.44 -3.41 17.05
N LEU A 161 -10.58 -3.51 17.75
CA LEU A 161 -11.80 -2.78 17.39
C LEU A 161 -11.65 -1.28 17.64
N THR A 162 -10.99 -0.87 18.72
CA THR A 162 -10.72 0.56 18.98
C THR A 162 -9.90 1.18 17.86
N HIS A 163 -8.87 0.48 17.37
CA HIS A 163 -8.10 0.99 16.23
C HIS A 163 -8.96 1.09 14.96
N PHE A 164 -9.77 0.06 14.68
CA PHE A 164 -10.70 0.04 13.54
C PHE A 164 -11.71 1.20 13.58
N ASP A 165 -12.35 1.40 14.73
CA ASP A 165 -13.37 2.44 14.94
C ASP A 165 -12.82 3.86 14.72
N HIS A 166 -11.51 4.05 14.87
CA HIS A 166 -10.81 5.33 14.76
C HIS A 166 -9.92 5.44 13.50
N GLU A 167 -10.07 4.54 12.51
CA GLU A 167 -9.29 4.62 11.27
C GLU A 167 -9.57 5.87 10.43
N ARG A 168 -10.78 6.43 10.54
CA ARG A 168 -11.23 7.52 9.68
C ARG A 168 -10.87 8.86 10.31
N ILE A 169 -9.92 9.56 9.69
CA ILE A 169 -9.65 10.97 9.94
C ILE A 169 -10.51 11.86 9.02
N PRO A 170 -10.84 13.10 9.43
CA PRO A 170 -11.51 14.06 8.57
C PRO A 170 -10.77 14.23 7.24
N GLU A 171 -11.52 14.29 6.16
CA GLU A 171 -10.95 14.62 4.86
C GLU A 171 -10.64 16.12 4.74
N ARG A 172 -9.94 16.50 3.67
CA ARG A 172 -9.66 17.91 3.39
C ARG A 172 -10.96 18.62 3.02
N ILE A 173 -11.13 19.86 3.48
CA ILE A 173 -12.31 20.69 3.16
C ILE A 173 -12.51 20.83 1.64
N VAL A 174 -11.42 20.98 0.91
CA VAL A 174 -11.34 20.97 -0.56
C VAL A 174 -10.16 20.10 -0.99
N HIS A 175 -10.15 19.65 -2.23
CA HIS A 175 -9.10 18.75 -2.73
C HIS A 175 -9.02 17.42 -1.97
N ALA A 176 -10.17 16.89 -1.53
CA ALA A 176 -10.24 15.63 -0.78
C ALA A 176 -9.79 14.43 -1.62
N ARG A 177 -10.31 14.30 -2.85
CA ARG A 177 -9.85 13.30 -3.82
C ARG A 177 -8.52 13.73 -4.44
N GLY A 178 -7.50 12.89 -4.28
CA GLY A 178 -6.19 13.15 -4.86
C GLY A 178 -5.19 12.03 -4.65
N SER A 179 -4.17 12.03 -5.49
CA SER A 179 -3.12 11.00 -5.56
C SER A 179 -1.75 11.64 -5.41
N GLY A 180 -0.83 10.97 -4.73
CA GLY A 180 0.51 11.48 -4.45
C GLY A 180 1.61 10.63 -5.06
N ALA A 181 2.74 11.26 -5.36
CA ALA A 181 3.93 10.60 -5.88
C ALA A 181 5.21 11.28 -5.39
N HIS A 182 6.26 10.47 -5.21
CA HIS A 182 7.61 10.95 -4.92
C HIS A 182 8.40 11.22 -6.21
N GLY A 183 9.28 12.22 -6.17
CA GLY A 183 10.19 12.55 -7.27
C GLY A 183 11.31 13.47 -6.80
N PHE A 184 11.93 14.16 -7.74
CA PHE A 184 12.93 15.20 -7.45
C PHE A 184 12.77 16.40 -8.39
N PHE A 185 13.28 17.53 -7.95
CA PHE A 185 13.48 18.73 -8.74
C PHE A 185 14.99 18.94 -8.95
N GLU A 186 15.37 19.38 -10.14
CA GLU A 186 16.76 19.72 -10.48
C GLU A 186 16.80 21.14 -11.06
N ALA A 187 17.63 22.01 -10.49
CA ALA A 187 17.85 23.34 -11.03
C ALA A 187 18.82 23.29 -12.23
N TYR A 188 18.42 23.83 -13.39
CA TYR A 188 19.30 23.86 -14.56
C TYR A 188 20.51 24.78 -14.39
N GLU A 189 20.30 25.95 -13.78
CA GLU A 189 21.31 26.97 -13.55
C GLU A 189 21.09 27.63 -12.18
N PRO A 190 22.15 28.19 -11.55
CA PRO A 190 21.99 28.95 -10.34
C PRO A 190 21.18 30.23 -10.60
N LEU A 191 20.12 30.45 -9.82
CA LEU A 191 19.30 31.67 -9.88
C LEU A 191 19.66 32.65 -8.75
N THR A 192 20.92 32.62 -8.28
CA THR A 192 21.42 33.41 -7.13
C THR A 192 21.32 34.92 -7.33
N LYS A 193 21.25 35.38 -8.59
CA LYS A 193 20.94 36.78 -8.93
C LYS A 193 19.54 37.21 -8.47
N TYR A 194 18.58 36.29 -8.47
CA TYR A 194 17.17 36.58 -8.21
C TYR A 194 16.69 36.10 -6.84
N THR A 195 17.26 35.01 -6.33
CA THR A 195 16.82 34.39 -5.08
C THR A 195 17.96 33.72 -4.33
N LYS A 196 17.87 33.72 -3.00
CA LYS A 196 18.75 32.95 -2.11
C LYS A 196 18.19 31.56 -1.78
N ALA A 197 17.03 31.20 -2.35
CA ALA A 197 16.32 29.98 -1.99
C ALA A 197 17.12 28.72 -2.31
N ALA A 198 17.17 27.82 -1.33
CA ALA A 198 17.91 26.57 -1.36
C ALA A 198 17.83 25.76 -2.68
N PRO A 199 16.66 25.52 -3.29
CA PRO A 199 16.57 24.70 -4.51
C PRO A 199 17.30 25.28 -5.72
N PHE A 200 17.55 26.59 -5.78
CA PHE A 200 18.07 27.29 -6.96
C PHE A 200 19.51 27.82 -6.77
N LYS A 201 20.21 27.38 -5.73
CA LYS A 201 21.56 27.88 -5.41
C LYS A 201 22.62 27.47 -6.43
N GLU A 202 22.50 26.29 -7.00
CA GLU A 202 23.53 25.65 -7.83
C GLU A 202 22.88 24.90 -9.00
N ALA A 203 23.57 24.84 -10.15
CA ALA A 203 23.17 23.99 -11.27
C ALA A 203 23.26 22.51 -10.87
N GLY A 204 22.30 21.70 -11.30
CA GLY A 204 22.23 20.27 -11.00
C GLY A 204 21.81 19.94 -9.56
N LYS A 205 21.44 20.94 -8.73
CA LYS A 205 21.03 20.67 -7.34
C LYS A 205 19.74 19.88 -7.32
N ILE A 206 19.82 18.64 -6.82
CA ILE A 206 18.69 17.73 -6.65
C ILE A 206 17.98 18.02 -5.32
N THR A 207 16.71 18.41 -5.40
CA THR A 207 15.83 18.61 -4.25
C THR A 207 14.73 17.55 -4.27
N PRO A 208 14.63 16.66 -3.26
CA PRO A 208 13.53 15.69 -3.19
C PRO A 208 12.19 16.39 -3.11
N VAL A 209 11.18 15.85 -3.81
CA VAL A 209 9.82 16.38 -3.77
C VAL A 209 8.77 15.30 -3.52
N PHE A 210 7.65 15.72 -2.95
CA PHE A 210 6.41 14.95 -2.96
C PHE A 210 5.32 15.80 -3.60
N VAL A 211 4.70 15.25 -4.64
CA VAL A 211 3.62 15.90 -5.37
C VAL A 211 2.30 15.28 -4.98
N ARG A 212 1.27 16.10 -4.84
CA ARG A 212 -0.12 15.64 -4.72
C ARG A 212 -0.99 16.34 -5.76
N PHE A 213 -1.60 15.53 -6.62
CA PHE A 213 -2.63 15.94 -7.57
C PHE A 213 -4.01 15.77 -6.93
N SER A 214 -4.99 16.57 -7.32
CA SER A 214 -6.34 16.49 -6.75
C SER A 214 -7.41 17.11 -7.64
N THR A 215 -8.66 16.68 -7.49
CA THR A 215 -9.85 17.49 -7.88
C THR A 215 -10.09 18.56 -6.81
N VAL A 216 -11.18 19.34 -6.86
CA VAL A 216 -11.46 20.39 -5.86
C VAL A 216 -12.72 20.08 -5.06
N ALA A 217 -13.85 19.88 -5.74
CA ALA A 217 -15.17 19.86 -5.12
C ALA A 217 -15.60 18.49 -4.58
N GLY A 218 -15.06 17.40 -5.14
CA GLY A 218 -15.45 16.04 -4.76
C GLY A 218 -14.84 15.58 -3.43
N GLU A 219 -15.62 14.82 -2.67
CA GLU A 219 -15.18 14.07 -1.47
C GLU A 219 -14.10 13.04 -1.81
N ARG A 220 -13.43 12.45 -0.80
CA ARG A 220 -12.33 11.47 -1.00
C ARG A 220 -12.73 10.27 -1.87
N GLY A 221 -14.00 9.89 -1.88
CA GLY A 221 -14.55 8.77 -2.66
C GLY A 221 -15.00 9.11 -4.09
N SER A 222 -14.85 10.37 -4.53
CA SER A 222 -15.30 10.82 -5.86
C SER A 222 -14.41 10.31 -7.01
N LYS A 223 -14.91 10.48 -8.25
CA LYS A 223 -14.25 10.04 -9.49
C LYS A 223 -13.13 10.98 -9.95
N ASP A 224 -12.07 10.42 -10.53
CA ASP A 224 -10.90 11.19 -10.99
C ASP A 224 -11.15 12.03 -12.26
N THR A 225 -12.00 11.56 -13.17
CA THR A 225 -12.24 12.16 -14.50
C THR A 225 -13.40 13.15 -14.53
N ALA A 226 -13.77 13.73 -13.39
CA ALA A 226 -14.82 14.74 -13.30
C ALA A 226 -14.45 16.05 -14.05
N ARG A 227 -15.43 16.84 -14.49
CA ARG A 227 -15.16 18.22 -14.94
C ARG A 227 -14.99 19.09 -13.69
N ASP A 228 -13.76 19.48 -13.40
CA ASP A 228 -13.38 20.26 -12.21
C ASP A 228 -12.02 20.93 -12.46
N VAL A 229 -11.57 21.84 -11.59
CA VAL A 229 -10.17 22.30 -11.54
C VAL A 229 -9.29 21.17 -11.00
N ARG A 230 -7.98 21.22 -11.23
CA ARG A 230 -7.03 20.28 -10.64
C ARG A 230 -5.99 20.99 -9.79
N GLY A 231 -5.88 20.57 -8.53
CA GLY A 231 -4.80 21.00 -7.65
C GLY A 231 -3.50 20.28 -8.00
N PHE A 232 -2.40 21.04 -8.03
CA PHE A 232 -1.04 20.56 -8.23
C PHE A 232 -0.18 21.15 -7.10
N ALA A 233 -0.06 20.39 -6.00
CA ALA A 233 0.73 20.78 -4.85
C ALA A 233 2.08 20.04 -4.83
N VAL A 234 3.18 20.79 -4.78
CA VAL A 234 4.55 20.26 -4.73
C VAL A 234 5.20 20.68 -3.42
N LYS A 235 5.57 19.69 -2.61
CA LYS A 235 6.38 19.89 -1.41
C LYS A 235 7.84 19.64 -1.73
N PHE A 236 8.68 20.65 -1.55
CA PHE A 236 10.13 20.60 -1.68
C PHE A 236 10.76 20.36 -0.30
N TYR A 237 11.56 19.30 -0.18
CA TYR A 237 12.33 19.01 1.02
C TYR A 237 13.73 19.62 0.86
N THR A 238 13.87 20.89 1.18
CA THR A 238 15.13 21.63 1.01
C THR A 238 16.01 21.54 2.26
N ASP A 239 17.30 21.83 2.10
CA ASP A 239 18.30 21.95 3.18
C ASP A 239 18.07 23.15 4.10
N GLU A 240 17.23 24.11 3.69
CA GLU A 240 16.89 25.31 4.49
C GLU A 240 15.42 25.33 4.92
N GLY A 241 14.78 24.16 4.94
CA GLY A 241 13.39 23.99 5.36
C GLY A 241 12.46 23.54 4.22
N ASN A 242 11.27 23.09 4.59
CA ASN A 242 10.31 22.63 3.59
C ASN A 242 9.62 23.83 2.92
N TRP A 243 9.51 23.79 1.59
CA TRP A 243 8.77 24.78 0.82
C TRP A 243 7.64 24.12 0.06
N ASP A 244 6.43 24.66 0.17
CA ASP A 244 5.24 24.13 -0.51
C ASP A 244 4.80 25.09 -1.62
N LEU A 245 4.87 24.63 -2.86
CA LEU A 245 4.27 25.29 -4.02
C LEU A 245 2.89 24.69 -4.27
N VAL A 246 1.85 25.39 -3.81
CA VAL A 246 0.45 24.92 -3.87
C VAL A 246 -0.28 25.64 -5.00
N GLY A 247 -0.33 25.02 -6.18
CA GLY A 247 -0.95 25.58 -7.38
C GLY A 247 -2.18 24.82 -7.86
N ASN A 248 -2.76 25.33 -8.94
CA ASN A 248 -3.75 24.64 -9.77
C ASN A 248 -3.16 24.41 -11.18
N ASN A 249 -3.89 23.66 -12.01
CA ASN A 249 -3.52 23.34 -13.40
C ASN A 249 -3.70 24.49 -14.40
#